data_AF-A0A941WJA4-F1
#
_entry.id   AF-A0A941WJA4-F1
#
_cell.length_a   1.000
_cell.length_b   1.000
_cell.length_c   1.000
_cell.angle_alpha   90.00
_cell.angle_beta   90.00
_cell.angle_gamma   90.00
#
_symmetry.space_group_name_H-M   'P 1'
#
loop_
_entity.id
_entity.type
_entity.pdbx_description
1 polymer ?
#
loop_
_entity_poly.entity_id
_entity_poly.type
_entity_poly.pdbx_seq_one_letter_code
_entity_poly.pdbx_strand_id
1 'polypeptide(L)'
;MSTKKFLLEEKDIPTAWYNIVADMKNKPLPILNPQTKQPLKEEDLYPLFSKGASHQEMNTTDAWIEIPEEVRELYKVWRPTPLVRAYGLEKMLDTPAHIYFKNESVSPIGSHKLNSAIAQAYYCKQEGITNITTETGAGQWGAALSYAAKAFGLELAVYMVKVSYHQKPYRRSIMQTFGAQVIASPSMSTKAGRKILTDHPNYQGSLGTAISEAVELAMQTPNCKYTLGSVLNHVMLHQTVIGLEAEKQMEMAGEYPDVVIGCFGGGSNFSGITFHFLRHKLT
;
A
#
# COMPACT_ATOMS: atom_id res chain seq x y z
N MET A 1 -3.01 23.46 29.49
CA MET A 1 -2.75 22.02 29.23
C MET A 1 -2.10 21.91 27.88
N SER A 2 -1.02 21.15 27.71
CA SER A 2 -0.39 20.98 26.40
C SER A 2 -1.17 19.95 25.57
N THR A 3 -1.58 20.33 24.36
CA THR A 3 -2.30 19.44 23.44
C THR A 3 -1.37 18.31 23.00
N LYS A 4 -1.79 17.05 23.21
CA LYS A 4 -0.97 15.87 22.89
C LYS A 4 -1.34 15.22 21.57
N LYS A 5 -2.61 15.23 21.20
CA LYS A 5 -3.12 14.62 19.97
C LYS A 5 -3.88 15.66 19.17
N PHE A 6 -3.59 15.72 17.87
CA PHE A 6 -4.27 16.57 16.91
C PHE A 6 -5.14 15.65 16.05
N LEU A 7 -6.46 15.82 16.17
CA LEU A 7 -7.46 14.95 15.56
C LEU A 7 -8.25 15.78 14.56
N LEU A 8 -8.27 15.31 13.32
CA LEU A 8 -9.17 15.82 12.29
C LEU A 8 -10.50 15.07 12.35
N GLU A 9 -11.55 15.67 11.83
CA GLU A 9 -12.87 15.05 11.71
C GLU A 9 -12.99 14.26 10.39
N GLU A 10 -14.00 13.40 10.27
CA GLU A 10 -14.25 12.63 9.02
C GLU A 10 -14.45 13.54 7.80
N LYS A 11 -15.01 14.74 7.99
CA LYS A 11 -15.18 15.74 6.93
C LYS A 11 -13.84 16.25 6.36
N ASP A 12 -12.75 16.09 7.12
CA ASP A 12 -11.43 16.56 6.74
C ASP A 12 -10.61 15.50 5.97
N ILE A 13 -11.14 14.27 5.83
CA ILE A 13 -10.53 13.23 4.99
C ILE A 13 -10.30 13.82 3.59
N PRO A 14 -9.06 13.75 3.05
CA PRO A 14 -8.76 14.29 1.74
C PRO A 14 -9.73 13.83 0.64
N THR A 15 -10.04 14.71 -0.30
CA THR A 15 -10.87 14.41 -1.47
C THR A 15 -10.05 13.95 -2.67
N ALA A 16 -8.75 14.21 -2.68
CA ALA A 16 -7.82 13.79 -3.73
C ALA A 16 -6.51 13.27 -3.12
N TRP A 17 -5.89 12.31 -3.79
CA TRP A 17 -4.49 11.94 -3.60
C TRP A 17 -3.58 12.90 -4.37
N TYR A 18 -2.32 12.99 -3.94
CA TYR A 18 -1.30 13.84 -4.55
C TYR A 18 -0.31 13.00 -5.37
N ASN A 19 -0.21 13.28 -6.66
CA ASN A 19 0.71 12.63 -7.56
C ASN A 19 1.99 13.46 -7.74
N ILE A 20 3.03 13.11 -7.00
CA ILE A 20 4.32 13.81 -7.10
C ILE A 20 4.94 13.73 -8.50
N VAL A 21 4.66 12.67 -9.26
CA VAL A 21 5.26 12.45 -10.58
C VAL A 21 4.84 13.54 -11.55
N ALA A 22 3.65 14.12 -11.39
CA ALA A 22 3.17 15.27 -12.17
C ALA A 22 4.07 16.50 -12.01
N ASP A 23 4.57 16.75 -10.79
CA ASP A 23 5.37 17.93 -10.45
C ASP A 23 6.89 17.71 -10.59
N MET A 24 7.34 16.46 -10.79
CA MET A 24 8.75 16.17 -11.04
C MET A 24 9.23 16.80 -12.35
N LYS A 25 10.28 17.63 -12.29
CA LYS A 25 10.99 18.15 -13.48
C LYS A 25 11.56 17.05 -14.35
N ASN A 26 12.31 16.15 -13.72
CA ASN A 26 12.88 14.96 -14.35
C ASN A 26 11.97 13.77 -14.03
N LYS A 27 11.22 13.30 -15.03
CA LYS A 27 10.33 12.15 -14.85
C LYS A 27 11.14 10.87 -14.60
N PRO A 28 10.59 9.88 -13.87
CA PRO A 28 11.18 8.56 -13.78
C PRO A 28 11.41 7.94 -15.16
N LEU A 29 12.43 7.08 -15.28
CA LEU A 29 12.63 6.32 -16.51
C LEU A 29 11.40 5.43 -16.78
N PRO A 30 11.04 5.24 -18.06
CA PRO A 30 9.90 4.41 -18.40
C PRO A 30 10.14 2.96 -17.95
N ILE A 31 9.08 2.30 -17.51
CA ILE A 31 9.09 0.87 -17.26
C ILE A 31 9.24 0.17 -18.61
N LEU A 32 10.18 -0.77 -18.72
CA LEU A 32 10.45 -1.48 -19.97
C LEU A 32 9.76 -2.84 -19.99
N ASN A 33 9.17 -3.17 -21.14
CA ASN A 33 8.69 -4.52 -21.41
C ASN A 33 9.89 -5.49 -21.39
N PRO A 34 9.83 -6.57 -20.58
CA PRO A 34 10.99 -7.45 -20.41
C PRO A 34 11.34 -8.24 -21.68
N GLN A 35 10.40 -8.44 -22.59
CA GLN A 35 10.59 -9.16 -23.85
C GLN A 35 11.08 -8.23 -24.97
N THR A 36 10.40 -7.11 -25.19
CA THR A 36 10.70 -6.20 -26.32
C THR A 36 11.74 -5.14 -25.99
N LYS A 37 12.01 -4.92 -24.69
CA LYS A 37 12.86 -3.84 -24.15
C LYS A 37 12.39 -2.42 -24.51
N GLN A 38 11.16 -2.28 -25.01
CA GLN A 38 10.54 -0.99 -25.29
C GLN A 38 9.77 -0.48 -24.07
N PRO A 39 9.54 0.84 -23.94
CA PRO A 39 8.63 1.39 -22.92
C PRO A 39 7.26 0.71 -22.94
N LEU A 40 6.75 0.34 -21.76
CA LEU A 40 5.40 -0.18 -21.60
C LEU A 40 4.38 0.91 -21.93
N LYS A 41 3.29 0.49 -22.56
CA LYS A 41 2.04 1.24 -22.64
C LYS A 41 1.14 0.85 -21.47
N GLU A 42 0.13 1.67 -21.19
CA GLU A 42 -0.85 1.37 -20.14
C GLU A 42 -1.53 0.01 -20.36
N GLU A 43 -1.84 -0.32 -21.61
CA GLU A 43 -2.52 -1.57 -21.97
C GLU A 43 -1.67 -2.82 -21.69
N ASP A 44 -0.34 -2.67 -21.64
CA ASP A 44 0.56 -3.78 -21.33
C ASP A 44 0.47 -4.17 -19.84
N LEU A 45 -0.09 -3.31 -18.98
CA LEU A 45 -0.30 -3.56 -17.56
C LEU A 45 -1.63 -4.26 -17.27
N TYR A 46 -2.63 -4.09 -18.15
CA TYR A 46 -3.97 -4.63 -17.96
C TYR A 46 -4.04 -6.14 -17.75
N PRO A 47 -3.18 -6.99 -18.34
CA PRO A 47 -3.25 -8.41 -18.05
C PRO A 47 -3.04 -8.70 -16.56
N LEU A 48 -2.22 -7.91 -15.88
CA LEU A 48 -1.81 -8.14 -14.50
C LEU A 48 -2.56 -7.29 -13.48
N PHE A 49 -2.72 -5.99 -13.74
CA PHE A 49 -3.31 -5.02 -12.83
C PHE A 49 -4.72 -4.59 -13.29
N SER A 50 -5.51 -3.99 -12.39
CA SER A 50 -6.74 -3.33 -12.81
C SER A 50 -6.45 -2.13 -13.69
N LYS A 51 -7.40 -1.74 -14.54
CA LYS A 51 -7.27 -0.54 -15.40
C LYS A 51 -7.05 0.72 -14.57
N GLY A 52 -7.76 0.88 -13.46
CA GLY A 52 -7.58 2.03 -12.57
C GLY A 52 -6.17 2.14 -12.00
N ALA A 53 -5.60 1.03 -11.51
CA ALA A 53 -4.22 1.02 -11.02
C ALA A 53 -3.20 1.24 -12.15
N SER A 54 -3.45 0.67 -13.33
CA SER A 54 -2.59 0.83 -14.52
C SER A 54 -2.56 2.29 -14.98
N HIS A 55 -3.73 2.93 -15.04
CA HIS A 55 -3.86 4.33 -15.40
C HIS A 55 -3.11 5.24 -14.42
N GLN A 56 -3.31 5.02 -13.12
CA GLN A 56 -2.59 5.77 -12.08
C GLN A 56 -1.07 5.55 -12.12
N GLU A 57 -0.61 4.34 -12.45
CA GLU A 57 0.82 4.03 -12.55
C GLU A 57 1.50 4.81 -13.68
N MET A 58 0.79 4.99 -14.78
CA MET A 58 1.27 5.65 -15.99
C MET A 58 0.97 7.17 -16.01
N ASN A 59 0.19 7.68 -15.07
CA ASN A 59 -0.18 9.09 -15.03
C ASN A 59 0.98 9.96 -14.53
N THR A 60 1.56 10.74 -15.46
CA THR A 60 2.66 11.67 -15.18
C THR A 60 2.25 13.14 -15.29
N THR A 61 0.95 13.44 -15.40
CA THR A 61 0.43 14.77 -15.74
C THR A 61 -0.50 15.35 -14.69
N ASP A 62 -1.37 14.54 -14.10
CA ASP A 62 -2.38 15.03 -13.17
C ASP A 62 -1.83 15.01 -11.74
N ALA A 63 -1.63 16.19 -11.16
CA ALA A 63 -1.11 16.34 -9.80
C ALA A 63 -2.09 15.91 -8.71
N TRP A 64 -3.40 15.97 -9.01
CA TRP A 64 -4.46 15.64 -8.07
C TRP A 64 -5.37 14.59 -8.68
N ILE A 65 -5.49 13.45 -8.00
CA ILE A 65 -6.32 12.34 -8.43
C ILE A 65 -7.42 12.16 -7.39
N GLU A 66 -8.67 12.37 -7.79
CA GLU A 66 -9.81 12.26 -6.91
C GLU A 66 -9.88 10.88 -6.24
N ILE A 67 -10.14 10.87 -4.93
CA ILE A 67 -10.36 9.64 -4.18
C ILE A 67 -11.83 9.25 -4.39
N PRO A 68 -12.11 8.07 -4.99
CA PRO A 68 -13.48 7.64 -5.19
C PRO A 68 -14.28 7.64 -3.88
N GLU A 69 -15.55 8.07 -3.93
CA GLU A 69 -16.35 8.22 -2.71
C GLU A 69 -16.46 6.91 -1.91
N GLU A 70 -16.64 5.76 -2.58
CA GLU A 70 -16.66 4.44 -1.94
C GLU A 70 -15.35 4.12 -1.18
N VAL A 71 -14.21 4.60 -1.67
CA VAL A 71 -12.90 4.47 -0.99
C VAL A 71 -12.84 5.40 0.22
N ARG A 72 -13.32 6.65 0.09
CA ARG A 72 -13.37 7.62 1.20
C ARG A 72 -14.32 7.18 2.31
N GLU A 73 -15.47 6.59 1.96
CA GLU A 73 -16.40 6.02 2.94
C GLU A 73 -15.75 4.91 3.76
N LEU A 74 -15.00 4.01 3.13
CA LEU A 74 -14.25 2.99 3.87
C LEU A 74 -13.09 3.56 4.69
N TYR A 75 -12.48 4.67 4.28
CA TYR A 75 -11.47 5.35 5.09
C TYR A 75 -12.02 5.85 6.43
N LYS A 76 -13.30 6.26 6.50
CA LYS A 76 -13.93 6.71 7.76
C LYS A 76 -13.84 5.69 8.90
N VAL A 77 -13.63 4.41 8.59
CA VAL A 77 -13.43 3.36 9.60
C VAL A 77 -12.23 3.64 10.51
N TRP A 78 -11.18 4.33 10.03
CA TRP A 78 -10.01 4.66 10.88
C TRP A 78 -9.30 5.98 10.57
N ARG A 79 -9.67 6.66 9.48
CA ARG A 79 -9.10 7.94 9.08
C ARG A 79 -10.05 9.08 9.47
N PRO A 80 -9.52 10.28 9.73
CA PRO A 80 -8.09 10.64 9.74
C PRO A 80 -7.30 10.03 10.90
N THR A 81 -6.03 9.70 10.69
CA THR A 81 -5.21 9.12 11.77
C THR A 81 -4.64 10.21 12.69
N PRO A 82 -4.43 9.98 13.99
CA PRO A 82 -3.91 11.01 14.89
C PRO A 82 -2.49 11.46 14.54
N LEU A 83 -2.22 12.76 14.61
CA LEU A 83 -0.87 13.28 14.80
C LEU A 83 -0.63 13.45 16.31
N VAL A 84 0.48 12.93 16.83
CA VAL A 84 0.73 12.89 18.28
C VAL A 84 2.07 13.53 18.59
N ARG A 85 2.08 14.49 19.52
CA ARG A 85 3.31 15.08 20.06
C ARG A 85 3.91 14.18 21.13
N ALA A 86 5.20 13.88 20.99
CA ALA A 86 5.93 12.92 21.79
C ALA A 86 6.64 13.57 22.98
N TYR A 87 5.94 14.37 23.80
CA TYR A 87 6.51 15.07 24.97
C TYR A 87 7.38 14.19 25.88
N GLY A 88 7.03 12.91 26.05
CA GLY A 88 7.83 11.97 26.85
C GLY A 88 9.18 11.63 26.21
N LEU A 89 9.22 11.51 24.88
CA LEU A 89 10.45 11.32 24.12
C LEU A 89 11.28 12.61 24.10
N GLU A 90 10.64 13.77 23.88
CA GLU A 90 11.28 15.09 23.95
C GLU A 90 12.00 15.28 25.29
N LYS A 91 11.30 15.02 26.40
CA LYS A 91 11.86 15.09 27.76
C LYS A 91 13.00 14.09 27.99
N MET A 92 12.89 12.86 27.48
CA MET A 92 13.92 11.84 27.65
C MET A 92 15.21 12.16 26.89
N LEU A 93 15.07 12.81 25.73
CA LEU A 93 16.20 13.25 24.91
C LEU A 93 16.78 14.61 25.33
N ASP A 94 16.14 15.31 26.26
CA ASP A 94 16.45 16.69 26.65
C ASP A 94 16.68 17.60 25.43
N THR A 95 15.75 17.52 24.47
CA THR A 95 15.87 18.21 23.18
C THR A 95 14.93 19.41 23.09
N PRO A 96 15.37 20.52 22.49
CA PRO A 96 14.47 21.62 22.14
C PRO A 96 13.57 21.28 20.94
N ALA A 97 13.84 20.18 20.23
CA ALA A 97 13.05 19.77 19.07
C ALA A 97 11.65 19.31 19.49
N HIS A 98 10.64 19.71 18.72
CA HIS A 98 9.29 19.20 18.87
C HIS A 98 9.14 17.95 18.01
N ILE A 99 8.72 16.84 18.61
CA ILE A 99 8.68 15.53 17.94
C ILE A 99 7.23 15.11 17.78
N TYR A 100 6.80 14.95 16.54
CA TYR A 100 5.48 14.46 16.19
C TYR A 100 5.57 13.12 15.48
N PHE A 101 4.58 12.26 15.69
CA PHE A 101 4.41 11.05 14.89
C PHE A 101 2.98 10.92 14.38
N LYS A 102 2.84 10.60 13.10
CA LYS A 102 1.57 10.30 12.44
C LYS A 102 1.22 8.84 12.68
N ASN A 103 0.18 8.59 13.47
CA ASN A 103 -0.11 7.27 14.01
C ASN A 103 -0.94 6.39 13.05
N GLU A 104 -0.30 5.85 12.02
CA GLU A 104 -0.93 4.91 11.08
C GLU A 104 -1.21 3.52 11.67
N SER A 105 -0.85 3.27 12.93
CA SER A 105 -1.13 1.98 13.59
C SER A 105 -2.58 1.83 14.04
N VAL A 106 -3.41 2.87 13.93
CA VAL A 106 -4.81 2.84 14.35
C VAL A 106 -5.75 2.15 13.35
N SER A 107 -5.26 1.81 12.15
CA SER A 107 -6.06 1.05 11.19
C SER A 107 -6.42 -0.34 11.73
N PRO A 108 -7.51 -0.97 11.26
CA PRO A 108 -7.91 -2.31 11.71
C PRO A 108 -6.82 -3.39 11.57
N ILE A 109 -5.85 -3.17 10.68
CA ILE A 109 -4.73 -4.10 10.39
C ILE A 109 -3.41 -3.65 11.06
N GLY A 110 -3.43 -2.50 11.73
CA GLY A 110 -2.30 -1.94 12.47
C GLY A 110 -1.19 -1.39 11.57
N SER A 111 -1.53 -0.90 10.37
CA SER A 111 -0.56 -0.24 9.48
C SER A 111 -1.22 0.60 8.37
N HIS A 112 -0.42 1.41 7.70
CA HIS A 112 -0.77 2.24 6.54
C HIS A 112 -1.22 1.46 5.30
N LYS A 113 -0.98 0.14 5.24
CA LYS A 113 -1.19 -0.65 4.01
C LYS A 113 -2.64 -0.69 3.54
N LEU A 114 -3.59 -0.48 4.46
CA LEU A 114 -5.00 -0.47 4.13
C LEU A 114 -5.38 0.70 3.22
N ASN A 115 -4.63 1.82 3.27
CA ASN A 115 -4.83 2.97 2.40
C ASN A 115 -4.81 2.55 0.91
N SER A 116 -3.77 1.83 0.48
CA SER A 116 -3.67 1.38 -0.92
C SER A 116 -4.49 0.11 -1.22
N ALA A 117 -4.67 -0.78 -0.23
CA ALA A 117 -5.43 -2.01 -0.41
C ALA A 117 -6.89 -1.74 -0.80
N ILE A 118 -7.54 -0.76 -0.14
CA ILE A 118 -8.94 -0.39 -0.43
C ILE A 118 -9.07 0.17 -1.84
N ALA A 119 -8.19 1.10 -2.24
CA ALA A 119 -8.22 1.66 -3.59
C ALA A 119 -8.00 0.59 -4.67
N GLN A 120 -7.02 -0.31 -4.49
CA GLN A 120 -6.77 -1.38 -5.47
C GLN A 120 -7.93 -2.36 -5.57
N ALA A 121 -8.53 -2.76 -4.43
CA ALA A 121 -9.71 -3.63 -4.41
C ALA A 121 -10.94 -2.94 -5.05
N TYR A 122 -11.14 -1.65 -4.80
CA TYR A 122 -12.17 -0.84 -5.45
C TYR A 122 -12.02 -0.88 -6.97
N TYR A 123 -10.83 -0.57 -7.52
CA TYR A 123 -10.65 -0.57 -8.98
C TYR A 123 -10.82 -1.95 -9.60
N CYS A 124 -10.43 -3.03 -8.90
CA CYS A 124 -10.74 -4.39 -9.34
C CYS A 124 -12.26 -4.62 -9.38
N LYS A 125 -12.98 -4.25 -8.31
CA LYS A 125 -14.43 -4.41 -8.24
C LYS A 125 -15.17 -3.65 -9.33
N GLN A 126 -14.79 -2.41 -9.59
CA GLN A 126 -15.41 -1.56 -10.62
C GLN A 126 -15.19 -2.11 -12.04
N GLU A 127 -14.06 -2.79 -12.29
CA GLU A 127 -13.79 -3.48 -13.56
C GLU A 127 -14.56 -4.81 -13.70
N GLY A 128 -15.28 -5.26 -12.65
CA GLY A 128 -15.99 -6.53 -12.65
C GLY A 128 -15.11 -7.75 -12.33
N ILE A 129 -13.90 -7.51 -11.80
CA ILE A 129 -13.00 -8.57 -11.34
C ILE A 129 -13.66 -9.32 -10.18
N THR A 130 -13.51 -10.65 -10.17
CA THR A 130 -14.05 -11.50 -9.09
C THR A 130 -12.97 -12.05 -8.18
N ASN A 131 -11.74 -12.18 -8.68
CA ASN A 131 -10.63 -12.76 -7.95
C ASN A 131 -9.45 -11.79 -7.92
N ILE A 132 -8.76 -11.71 -6.79
CA ILE A 132 -7.48 -11.05 -6.69
C ILE A 132 -6.45 -11.95 -6.04
N THR A 133 -5.18 -11.71 -6.35
CA THR A 133 -4.06 -12.46 -5.81
C THR A 133 -2.94 -11.52 -5.41
N THR A 134 -2.18 -11.92 -4.40
CA THR A 134 -1.02 -11.16 -3.95
C THR A 134 0.00 -12.02 -3.22
N GLU A 135 1.20 -11.49 -3.02
CA GLU A 135 2.21 -12.04 -2.14
C GLU A 135 2.12 -11.45 -0.72
N THR A 136 2.72 -12.11 0.27
CA THR A 136 3.10 -11.42 1.49
C THR A 136 4.28 -12.07 2.20
N GLY A 137 5.16 -11.25 2.78
CA GLY A 137 6.21 -11.73 3.68
C GLY A 137 5.68 -11.97 5.09
N ALA A 138 5.82 -10.95 5.94
CA ALA A 138 5.39 -11.02 7.34
C ALA A 138 3.86 -10.98 7.54
N GLY A 139 3.06 -10.64 6.51
CA GLY A 139 1.60 -10.72 6.54
C GLY A 139 0.85 -9.40 6.66
N GLN A 140 1.52 -8.24 6.80
CA GLN A 140 0.85 -6.94 6.89
C GLN A 140 0.07 -6.61 5.60
N TRP A 141 0.68 -6.87 4.43
CA TRP A 141 0.04 -6.57 3.14
C TRP A 141 -1.11 -7.53 2.86
N GLY A 142 -0.89 -8.84 3.03
CA GLY A 142 -1.94 -9.84 2.87
C GLY A 142 -3.14 -9.57 3.79
N ALA A 143 -2.92 -9.18 5.05
CA ALA A 143 -4.00 -8.83 5.96
C ALA A 143 -4.78 -7.57 5.53
N ALA A 144 -4.09 -6.53 5.03
CA ALA A 144 -4.72 -5.32 4.52
C ALA A 144 -5.59 -5.61 3.30
N LEU A 145 -5.05 -6.38 2.35
CA LEU A 145 -5.79 -6.76 1.17
C LEU A 145 -6.93 -7.73 1.49
N SER A 146 -6.80 -8.62 2.48
CA SER A 146 -7.89 -9.52 2.90
C SER A 146 -9.10 -8.74 3.41
N TYR A 147 -8.87 -7.70 4.23
CA TYR A 147 -9.94 -6.79 4.65
C TYR A 147 -10.60 -6.10 3.45
N ALA A 148 -9.79 -5.52 2.55
CA ALA A 148 -10.28 -4.78 1.39
C ALA A 148 -11.07 -5.69 0.43
N ALA A 149 -10.55 -6.89 0.13
CA ALA A 149 -11.21 -7.89 -0.70
C ALA A 149 -12.59 -8.24 -0.13
N LYS A 150 -12.67 -8.48 1.19
CA LYS A 150 -13.92 -8.80 1.86
C LYS A 150 -14.93 -7.64 1.78
N ALA A 151 -14.48 -6.40 1.95
CA ALA A 151 -15.32 -5.21 1.87
C ALA A 151 -15.96 -5.04 0.47
N PHE A 152 -15.26 -5.44 -0.59
CA PHE A 152 -15.75 -5.34 -1.98
C PHE A 152 -16.34 -6.66 -2.53
N GLY A 153 -16.38 -7.72 -1.73
CA GLY A 153 -16.88 -9.04 -2.14
C GLY A 153 -16.02 -9.70 -3.23
N LEU A 154 -14.69 -9.58 -3.10
CA LEU A 154 -13.70 -10.22 -3.98
C LEU A 154 -13.11 -11.45 -3.30
N GLU A 155 -12.88 -12.50 -4.07
CA GLU A 155 -12.10 -13.66 -3.62
C GLU A 155 -10.61 -13.31 -3.61
N LEU A 156 -9.88 -13.73 -2.58
CA LEU A 156 -8.45 -13.42 -2.43
C LEU A 156 -7.61 -14.67 -2.17
N ALA A 157 -6.59 -14.87 -3.01
CA ALA A 157 -5.48 -15.78 -2.75
C ALA A 157 -4.23 -15.00 -2.30
N VAL A 158 -3.64 -15.37 -1.17
CA VAL A 158 -2.41 -14.79 -0.63
C VAL A 158 -1.30 -15.83 -0.61
N TYR A 159 -0.26 -15.62 -1.42
CA TYR A 159 0.98 -16.39 -1.37
C TYR A 159 1.88 -15.82 -0.26
N MET A 160 1.87 -16.44 0.91
CA MET A 160 2.70 -16.04 2.04
C MET A 160 4.02 -16.79 2.04
N VAL A 161 5.14 -16.11 2.22
CA VAL A 161 6.47 -16.73 2.31
C VAL A 161 6.47 -17.86 3.34
N LYS A 162 6.86 -19.08 2.95
CA LYS A 162 6.65 -20.31 3.73
C LYS A 162 7.20 -20.25 5.15
N VAL A 163 8.43 -19.77 5.36
CA VAL A 163 8.95 -19.60 6.73
C VAL A 163 8.08 -18.64 7.56
N SER A 164 7.62 -17.54 6.97
CA SER A 164 6.76 -16.57 7.66
C SER A 164 5.36 -17.14 7.90
N TYR A 165 4.83 -17.94 6.99
CA TYR A 165 3.55 -18.63 7.16
C TYR A 165 3.54 -19.51 8.42
N HIS A 166 4.65 -20.19 8.71
CA HIS A 166 4.78 -21.05 9.89
C HIS A 166 5.13 -20.26 11.16
N GLN A 167 6.04 -19.28 11.08
CA GLN A 167 6.51 -18.51 12.24
C GLN A 167 5.54 -17.42 12.69
N LYS A 168 4.64 -16.94 11.80
CA LYS A 168 3.72 -15.82 12.07
C LYS A 168 2.25 -16.22 11.87
N PRO A 169 1.76 -17.26 12.57
CA PRO A 169 0.44 -17.84 12.32
C PRO A 169 -0.71 -16.85 12.56
N TYR A 170 -0.57 -15.89 13.48
CA TYR A 170 -1.65 -14.92 13.75
C TYR A 170 -1.93 -13.97 12.59
N ARG A 171 -0.92 -13.61 11.79
CA ARG A 171 -1.16 -12.81 10.57
C ARG A 171 -1.91 -13.62 9.53
N ARG A 172 -1.60 -14.92 9.41
CA ARG A 172 -2.37 -15.87 8.60
C ARG A 172 -3.81 -15.98 9.10
N SER A 173 -4.03 -16.13 10.40
CA SER A 173 -5.37 -16.20 10.98
C SER A 173 -6.20 -14.96 10.66
N ILE A 174 -5.64 -13.75 10.77
CA ILE A 174 -6.33 -12.51 10.38
C ILE A 174 -6.78 -12.55 8.91
N MET A 175 -5.89 -12.96 8.00
CA MET A 175 -6.24 -13.08 6.57
C MET A 175 -7.39 -14.07 6.35
N GLN A 176 -7.34 -15.23 7.01
CA GLN A 176 -8.37 -16.27 6.92
C GLN A 176 -9.71 -15.82 7.54
N THR A 177 -9.69 -15.02 8.61
CA THR A 177 -10.90 -14.43 9.19
C THR A 177 -11.65 -13.55 8.19
N PHE A 178 -10.94 -12.85 7.32
CA PHE A 178 -11.54 -12.09 6.22
C PHE A 178 -11.84 -12.92 4.96
N GLY A 179 -11.66 -14.24 5.02
CA GLY A 179 -12.02 -15.16 3.94
C GLY A 179 -10.91 -15.42 2.91
N ALA A 180 -9.70 -14.89 3.10
CA ALA A 180 -8.62 -15.10 2.16
C ALA A 180 -8.05 -16.53 2.24
N GLN A 181 -7.76 -17.11 1.07
CA GLN A 181 -6.99 -18.35 0.96
C GLN A 181 -5.50 -18.05 1.12
N VAL A 182 -4.87 -18.51 2.20
CA VAL A 182 -3.44 -18.27 2.45
C VAL A 182 -2.61 -19.51 2.13
N ILE A 183 -1.68 -19.37 1.18
CA ILE A 183 -0.87 -20.45 0.61
C ILE A 183 0.59 -20.22 0.99
N ALA A 184 1.27 -21.23 1.50
CA ALA A 184 2.69 -21.15 1.83
C ALA A 184 3.56 -21.27 0.56
N SER A 185 4.24 -20.18 0.17
CA SER A 185 5.10 -20.10 -1.02
C SER A 185 6.57 -20.44 -0.71
N PRO A 186 7.26 -21.26 -1.53
CA PRO A 186 6.78 -21.91 -2.75
C PRO A 186 5.77 -23.03 -2.48
N SER A 187 4.78 -23.17 -3.36
CA SER A 187 3.69 -24.16 -3.23
C SER A 187 3.61 -25.12 -4.42
N MET A 188 2.80 -26.17 -4.31
CA MET A 188 2.53 -27.09 -5.42
C MET A 188 1.40 -26.62 -6.35
N SER A 189 0.73 -25.49 -6.08
CA SER A 189 -0.41 -25.03 -6.87
C SER A 189 -0.02 -24.43 -8.22
N THR A 190 1.19 -23.88 -8.34
CA THR A 190 1.68 -23.19 -9.54
C THR A 190 2.85 -23.94 -10.21
N LYS A 191 3.12 -23.69 -11.50
CA LYS A 191 4.29 -24.26 -12.20
C LYS A 191 5.58 -23.72 -11.60
N ALA A 192 5.64 -22.43 -11.28
CA ALA A 192 6.78 -21.78 -10.64
C ALA A 192 7.10 -22.42 -9.28
N GLY A 193 6.11 -22.52 -8.40
CA GLY A 193 6.26 -23.14 -7.08
C GLY A 193 6.65 -24.61 -7.17
N ARG A 194 5.98 -25.40 -8.03
CA ARG A 194 6.33 -26.80 -8.27
C ARG A 194 7.78 -26.95 -8.72
N LYS A 195 8.23 -26.14 -9.68
CA LYS A 195 9.62 -26.18 -10.14
C LYS A 195 10.61 -25.92 -9.00
N ILE A 196 10.37 -24.87 -8.21
CA ILE A 196 11.24 -24.52 -7.08
C ILE A 196 11.31 -25.66 -6.06
N LEU A 197 10.19 -26.29 -5.75
CA LEU A 197 10.15 -27.39 -4.79
C LEU A 197 10.76 -28.69 -5.32
N THR A 198 10.65 -28.98 -6.62
CA THR A 198 11.33 -30.12 -7.23
C THR A 198 12.84 -29.94 -7.17
N ASP A 199 13.34 -28.75 -7.51
CA ASP A 199 14.78 -28.46 -7.53
C ASP A 199 15.34 -28.31 -6.08
N HIS A 200 14.54 -27.75 -5.17
CA HIS A 200 14.91 -27.44 -3.79
C HIS A 200 13.77 -27.78 -2.79
N PRO A 201 13.58 -29.05 -2.42
CA PRO A 201 12.43 -29.50 -1.62
C PRO A 201 12.26 -28.82 -0.26
N ASN A 202 13.37 -28.41 0.36
CA ASN A 202 13.38 -27.78 1.69
C ASN A 202 13.41 -26.24 1.63
N TYR A 203 13.28 -25.64 0.44
CA TYR A 203 13.34 -24.19 0.32
C TYR A 203 12.18 -23.51 1.05
N GLN A 204 12.55 -22.51 1.86
CA GLN A 204 11.65 -21.85 2.81
C GLN A 204 10.94 -20.61 2.23
N GLY A 205 11.17 -20.34 0.94
CA GLY A 205 10.55 -19.25 0.21
C GLY A 205 11.23 -17.90 0.39
N SER A 206 10.96 -17.02 -0.56
CA SER A 206 11.29 -15.60 -0.49
C SER A 206 10.11 -14.77 -0.99
N LEU A 207 10.16 -13.46 -0.79
CA LEU A 207 9.13 -12.58 -1.35
C LEU A 207 9.06 -12.73 -2.88
N GLY A 208 10.21 -12.89 -3.54
CA GLY A 208 10.28 -13.10 -4.98
C GLY A 208 9.55 -14.36 -5.45
N THR A 209 9.68 -15.49 -4.74
CA THR A 209 8.94 -16.71 -5.11
C THR A 209 7.45 -16.55 -4.92
N ALA A 210 7.03 -15.86 -3.85
CA ALA A 210 5.62 -15.56 -3.60
C ALA A 210 5.02 -14.63 -4.67
N ILE A 211 5.77 -13.64 -5.13
CA ILE A 211 5.38 -12.78 -6.28
C ILE A 211 5.22 -13.64 -7.53
N SER A 212 6.19 -14.52 -7.84
CA SER A 212 6.10 -15.37 -9.04
C SER A 212 4.84 -16.23 -9.05
N GLU A 213 4.47 -16.85 -7.92
CA GLU A 213 3.26 -17.66 -7.84
C GLU A 213 1.97 -16.83 -7.88
N ALA A 214 1.96 -15.66 -7.22
CA ALA A 214 0.81 -14.76 -7.24
C ALA A 214 0.54 -14.24 -8.67
N VAL A 215 1.58 -13.82 -9.37
CA VAL A 215 1.52 -13.38 -10.78
C VAL A 215 1.09 -14.53 -11.69
N GLU A 216 1.64 -15.74 -11.50
CA GLU A 216 1.25 -16.91 -12.29
C GLU A 216 -0.25 -17.22 -12.13
N LEU A 217 -0.78 -17.14 -10.91
CA LEU A 217 -2.21 -17.33 -10.65
C LEU A 217 -3.06 -16.27 -11.37
N ALA A 218 -2.69 -14.99 -11.25
CA ALA A 218 -3.39 -13.90 -11.95
C ALA A 218 -3.45 -14.14 -13.46
N MET A 219 -2.36 -14.66 -14.03
CA MET A 219 -2.25 -14.86 -15.48
C MET A 219 -2.93 -16.11 -16.02
N GLN A 220 -3.26 -17.07 -15.15
CA GLN A 220 -3.89 -18.34 -15.55
C GLN A 220 -5.37 -18.42 -15.14
N THR A 221 -5.82 -17.57 -14.21
CA THR A 221 -7.20 -17.56 -13.74
C THR A 221 -8.00 -16.47 -14.46
N PRO A 222 -9.09 -16.82 -15.17
CA PRO A 222 -9.98 -15.83 -15.75
C PRO A 222 -10.51 -14.86 -14.70
N ASN A 223 -10.62 -13.59 -15.06
CA ASN A 223 -11.15 -12.55 -14.19
C ASN A 223 -10.42 -12.45 -12.83
N CYS A 224 -9.09 -12.59 -12.87
CA CYS A 224 -8.20 -12.47 -11.74
C CYS A 224 -7.17 -11.36 -11.96
N LYS A 225 -6.88 -10.55 -10.94
CA LYS A 225 -5.82 -9.52 -10.98
C LYS A 225 -4.83 -9.69 -9.85
N TYR A 226 -3.59 -9.31 -10.11
CA TYR A 226 -2.57 -9.18 -9.10
C TYR A 226 -2.61 -7.77 -8.50
N THR A 227 -2.36 -7.69 -7.19
CA THR A 227 -2.27 -6.43 -6.45
C THR A 227 -0.96 -6.42 -5.68
N LEU A 228 -0.38 -5.23 -5.48
CA LEU A 228 0.96 -5.09 -4.90
C LEU A 228 0.99 -3.97 -3.86
N GLY A 229 1.72 -4.18 -2.77
CA GLY A 229 1.62 -3.34 -1.56
C GLY A 229 2.67 -2.24 -1.36
N SER A 230 3.62 -2.05 -2.29
CA SER A 230 4.71 -1.06 -2.16
C SER A 230 5.35 -0.70 -3.50
N VAL A 231 6.43 0.09 -3.52
CA VAL A 231 7.26 0.44 -4.70
C VAL A 231 6.58 1.23 -5.84
N LEU A 232 5.44 0.77 -6.37
CA LEU A 232 4.76 1.34 -7.53
C LEU A 232 4.15 2.73 -7.27
N ASN A 233 4.07 3.56 -8.31
CA ASN A 233 3.62 4.95 -8.23
C ASN A 233 2.20 5.06 -7.67
N HIS A 234 1.26 4.25 -8.16
CA HIS A 234 -0.12 4.26 -7.65
C HIS A 234 -0.20 3.87 -6.17
N VAL A 235 0.72 3.03 -5.69
CA VAL A 235 0.80 2.70 -4.26
C VAL A 235 1.27 3.89 -3.45
N MET A 236 2.28 4.63 -3.92
CA MET A 236 2.75 5.86 -3.28
C MET A 236 1.65 6.94 -3.26
N LEU A 237 0.95 7.11 -4.39
CA LEU A 237 -0.19 8.00 -4.56
C LEU A 237 -1.25 7.74 -3.48
N HIS A 238 -1.72 6.49 -3.33
CA HIS A 238 -2.76 6.17 -2.35
C HIS A 238 -2.34 6.48 -0.91
N GLN A 239 -1.03 6.45 -0.63
CA GLN A 239 -0.48 6.71 0.70
C GLN A 239 -0.36 8.20 1.02
N THR A 240 -0.46 9.11 0.04
CA THR A 240 -0.32 10.56 0.32
C THR A 240 -1.42 11.12 1.20
N VAL A 241 -2.52 10.37 1.41
CA VAL A 241 -3.55 10.68 2.43
C VAL A 241 -2.91 10.91 3.81
N ILE A 242 -1.79 10.25 4.10
CA ILE A 242 -1.03 10.41 5.34
C ILE A 242 -0.46 11.84 5.46
N GLY A 243 0.29 12.29 4.46
CA GLY A 243 0.90 13.62 4.43
C GLY A 243 -0.12 14.75 4.32
N LEU A 244 -1.19 14.54 3.55
CA LEU A 244 -2.29 15.49 3.39
C LEU A 244 -3.01 15.77 4.72
N GLU A 245 -3.27 14.73 5.51
CA GLU A 245 -3.82 14.91 6.85
C GLU A 245 -2.79 15.51 7.82
N ALA A 246 -1.52 15.07 7.73
CA ALA A 246 -0.47 15.53 8.61
C ALA A 246 -0.23 17.04 8.47
N GLU A 247 -0.29 17.60 7.27
CA GLU A 247 -0.14 19.05 7.07
C GLU A 247 -1.22 19.84 7.83
N LYS A 248 -2.50 19.50 7.64
CA LYS A 248 -3.60 20.13 8.38
C LYS A 248 -3.42 20.00 9.90
N GLN A 249 -2.92 18.85 10.37
CA GLN A 249 -2.68 18.63 11.80
C GLN A 249 -1.47 19.41 12.34
N MET A 250 -0.46 19.66 11.51
CA MET A 250 0.66 20.56 11.85
C MET A 250 0.18 22.02 11.91
N GLU A 251 -0.73 22.43 11.02
CA GLU A 251 -1.40 23.74 11.12
C GLU A 251 -2.18 23.88 12.45
N MET A 252 -2.91 22.83 12.87
CA MET A 252 -3.56 22.81 14.20
C MET A 252 -2.57 22.91 15.36
N ALA A 253 -1.35 22.42 15.18
CA ALA A 253 -0.26 22.56 16.15
C ALA A 253 0.40 23.95 16.12
N GLY A 254 0.11 24.76 15.10
CA GLY A 254 0.76 26.06 14.88
C GLY A 254 2.22 25.93 14.44
N GLU A 255 2.60 24.79 13.85
CA GLU A 255 3.98 24.45 13.53
C GLU A 255 4.10 23.91 12.09
N TYR A 256 5.30 23.93 11.52
CA TYR A 256 5.62 23.30 10.24
C TYR A 256 6.86 22.42 10.41
N PRO A 257 6.91 21.20 9.86
CA PRO A 257 8.03 20.31 10.11
C PRO A 257 9.30 20.77 9.39
N ASP A 258 10.38 20.96 10.16
CA ASP A 258 11.72 21.17 9.58
C ASP A 258 12.28 19.89 8.94
N VAL A 259 11.95 18.73 9.53
CA VAL A 259 12.43 17.41 9.12
C VAL A 259 11.27 16.43 9.13
N VAL A 260 11.11 15.68 8.03
CA VAL A 260 10.16 14.56 7.93
C VAL A 260 10.93 13.26 7.79
N ILE A 261 10.66 12.31 8.67
CA ILE A 261 11.36 11.02 8.74
C ILE A 261 10.34 9.88 8.62
N GLY A 262 10.72 8.80 7.93
CA GLY A 262 9.90 7.59 7.82
C GLY A 262 10.77 6.35 7.58
N CYS A 263 10.27 5.18 7.97
CA CYS A 263 11.01 3.94 7.76
C CYS A 263 10.94 3.50 6.28
N PHE A 264 12.02 2.91 5.78
CA PHE A 264 12.13 2.59 4.36
C PHE A 264 12.13 1.07 4.13
N GLY A 265 10.93 0.51 3.94
CA GLY A 265 10.75 -0.83 3.38
C GLY A 265 10.81 -0.78 1.84
N GLY A 266 9.66 -0.91 1.18
CA GLY A 266 9.51 -0.55 -0.24
C GLY A 266 9.14 0.92 -0.47
N GLY A 267 9.36 1.79 0.53
CA GLY A 267 9.12 3.23 0.43
C GLY A 267 7.70 3.73 0.67
N SER A 268 6.64 2.89 0.60
CA SER A 268 5.26 3.41 0.55
C SER A 268 4.76 4.25 1.73
N ASN A 269 5.17 3.94 2.95
CA ASN A 269 4.83 4.79 4.11
C ASN A 269 5.63 6.09 4.11
N PHE A 270 6.93 6.01 3.76
CA PHE A 270 7.82 7.15 3.70
C PHE A 270 7.33 8.14 2.65
N SER A 271 7.01 7.67 1.45
CA SER A 271 6.42 8.49 0.40
C SER A 271 5.07 9.08 0.82
N GLY A 272 4.23 8.28 1.49
CA GLY A 272 2.92 8.72 1.95
C GLY A 272 2.97 9.93 2.89
N ILE A 273 3.93 9.95 3.83
CA ILE A 273 4.13 11.12 4.69
C ILE A 273 4.93 12.22 3.99
N THR A 274 5.99 11.90 3.24
CA THR A 274 6.95 12.91 2.75
C THR A 274 6.53 13.61 1.46
N PHE A 275 5.86 12.94 0.52
CA PHE A 275 5.63 13.50 -0.82
C PHE A 275 4.81 14.79 -0.79
N HIS A 276 3.82 14.86 0.10
CA HIS A 276 3.01 16.05 0.27
C HIS A 276 3.84 17.24 0.78
N PHE A 277 4.70 17.05 1.78
CA PHE A 277 5.61 18.11 2.24
C PHE A 277 6.68 18.46 1.19
N LEU A 278 7.17 17.46 0.44
CA LEU A 278 8.16 17.66 -0.62
C LEU A 278 7.62 18.55 -1.74
N ARG A 279 6.32 18.51 -2.03
CA ARG A 279 5.63 19.41 -2.97
C ARG A 279 5.95 20.89 -2.76
N HIS A 280 6.12 21.32 -1.50
CA HIS A 280 6.42 22.72 -1.16
C HIS A 280 7.88 23.12 -1.47
N LYS A 281 8.71 22.15 -1.86
CA LYS A 281 10.15 22.32 -2.14
C LYS A 281 10.54 21.88 -3.54
N LEU A 282 9.63 21.28 -4.32
CA LEU A 282 9.84 20.98 -5.74
C LEU A 282 9.83 22.29 -6.53
N THR A 283 10.99 22.93 -6.64
CA THR A 283 11.22 24.10 -7.50
C THR A 283 11.61 23.69 -8.89
#